data_AF-A0A821JD89-F1
#
_entry.id   AF-A0A821JD89-F1
#
_cell.length_a   1.000
_cell.length_b   1.000
_cell.length_c   1.000
_cell.angle_alpha   90.00
_cell.angle_beta   90.00
_cell.angle_gamma   90.00
#
_symmetry.space_group_name_H-M   'P 1'
#
loop_
_entity.id
_entity.type
_entity.pdbx_description
1 polymer ?
#
loop_
_entity_poly.entity_id
_entity_poly.type
_entity_poly.pdbx_seq_one_letter_code
_entity_poly.pdbx_strand_id
1 'polypeptide(L)'
;QFYLPNQCFMTFDNASITFDSSNSNAKIFICPSSCYTMRYIYNQQEYPLFGNETYSGNSLICKAALHDGRIAPWDGINSTLLIRNSSYQSSIFQSTLRNGILSSKSFGYSYFIYQFLNHRINGFNKLNIIIIIIIIIIFLFRKFNT
;
A
#
# COMPACT_ATOMS: atom_id res chain seq x y z
N GLN A 1 -12.14 12.08 -11.29
CA GLN A 1 -12.52 10.65 -11.39
C GLN A 1 -13.08 10.24 -10.03
N PHE A 2 -14.36 9.92 -9.95
CA PHE A 2 -15.00 9.48 -8.70
C PHE A 2 -14.56 8.06 -8.41
N TYR A 3 -13.78 7.85 -7.35
CA TYR A 3 -13.40 6.51 -6.92
C TYR A 3 -14.59 5.88 -6.19
N LEU A 4 -15.13 4.78 -6.73
CA LEU A 4 -16.29 4.11 -6.17
C LEU A 4 -15.91 3.34 -4.89
N PRO A 5 -16.84 3.17 -3.93
CA PRO A 5 -16.61 2.41 -2.69
C PRO A 5 -16.18 0.95 -2.91
N ASN A 6 -16.36 0.42 -4.13
CA ASN A 6 -15.91 -0.92 -4.51
C ASN A 6 -14.38 -1.08 -4.55
N GLN A 7 -13.61 0.00 -4.64
CA GLN A 7 -12.16 -0.07 -4.84
C GLN A 7 -11.39 -0.54 -3.61
N CYS A 8 -11.95 -0.32 -2.41
CA CYS A 8 -11.42 -0.85 -1.17
C CYS A 8 -11.48 -2.39 -1.10
N PHE A 9 -12.38 -2.99 -1.88
CA PHE A 9 -12.63 -4.43 -1.92
C PHE A 9 -12.06 -5.11 -3.17
N MET A 10 -11.22 -4.41 -3.94
CA MET A 10 -10.53 -5.04 -5.06
C MET A 10 -9.36 -5.91 -4.58
N THR A 11 -9.37 -7.15 -5.03
CA THR A 11 -8.21 -8.05 -5.01
C THR A 11 -7.30 -7.74 -6.19
N PHE A 12 -6.08 -8.25 -6.17
CA PHE A 12 -5.20 -8.15 -7.34
C PHE A 12 -5.79 -8.85 -8.57
N ASP A 13 -6.43 -10.01 -8.37
CA ASP A 13 -7.01 -10.81 -9.44
C ASP A 13 -8.16 -10.10 -10.19
N ASN A 14 -8.90 -9.23 -9.49
CA ASN A 14 -10.10 -8.56 -10.03
C ASN A 14 -9.90 -7.07 -10.33
N ALA A 15 -8.79 -6.48 -9.90
CA ALA A 15 -8.55 -5.05 -10.09
C ALA A 15 -8.38 -4.73 -11.59
N SER A 16 -8.99 -3.63 -12.04
CA SER A 16 -8.66 -3.01 -13.33
C SER A 16 -7.37 -2.21 -13.16
N ILE A 17 -6.23 -2.82 -13.47
CA ILE A 17 -4.94 -2.23 -13.15
C ILE A 17 -4.36 -1.47 -14.34
N THR A 18 -4.00 -0.21 -14.14
CA THR A 18 -3.33 0.61 -15.16
C THR A 18 -1.84 0.29 -15.16
N PHE A 19 -1.25 0.03 -16.33
CA PHE A 19 0.18 -0.23 -16.46
C PHE A 19 0.99 1.06 -16.22
N ASP A 20 2.11 0.93 -15.51
CA ASP A 20 3.09 2.00 -15.43
C ASP A 20 3.86 2.08 -16.75
N SER A 21 3.79 3.22 -17.45
CA SER A 21 4.48 3.43 -18.73
C SER A 21 6.00 3.37 -18.60
N SER A 22 6.55 3.50 -17.39
CA SER A 22 7.98 3.44 -17.08
C SER A 22 8.44 2.05 -16.63
N ASN A 23 7.52 1.13 -16.34
CA ASN A 23 7.82 -0.24 -15.94
C ASN A 23 6.68 -1.18 -16.33
N SER A 24 6.85 -1.90 -17.44
CA SER A 24 5.83 -2.84 -17.97
C SER A 24 5.39 -3.92 -16.98
N ASN A 25 6.19 -4.17 -15.94
CA ASN A 25 5.93 -5.17 -14.91
C ASN A 25 5.40 -4.54 -13.61
N ALA A 26 5.20 -3.22 -13.58
CA ALA A 26 4.59 -2.50 -12.48
C ALA A 26 3.25 -1.92 -12.90
N LYS A 27 2.40 -1.80 -11.89
CA LYS A 27 0.98 -1.61 -12.04
C LYS A 27 0.55 -0.58 -10.99
N ILE A 28 -0.18 0.44 -11.41
CA ILE A 28 -0.62 1.53 -10.53
C ILE A 28 -2.00 1.20 -9.98
N PHE A 29 -2.13 1.22 -8.66
CA PHE A 29 -3.41 1.08 -7.96
C PHE A 29 -3.61 2.22 -6.98
N ILE A 30 -4.83 2.72 -6.87
CA ILE A 30 -5.15 3.83 -5.96
C ILE A 30 -6.05 3.29 -4.86
N CYS A 31 -5.64 3.51 -3.61
CA CYS A 31 -6.46 3.28 -2.44
C CYS A 31 -7.15 4.59 -2.03
N PRO A 32 -8.48 4.68 -2.19
CA PRO A 32 -9.25 5.81 -1.67
C PRO A 32 -9.05 6.01 -0.17
N SER A 33 -9.13 7.25 0.30
CA SER A 33 -9.06 7.54 1.74
C SER A 33 -10.23 6.93 2.54
N SER A 34 -11.36 6.66 1.89
CA SER A 34 -12.47 5.92 2.51
C SER A 34 -12.11 4.49 2.89
N CYS A 35 -11.06 3.89 2.30
CA CYS A 35 -10.62 2.55 2.66
C CYS A 35 -10.04 2.47 4.09
N TYR A 36 -9.67 3.61 4.69
CA TYR A 36 -9.13 3.68 6.05
C TYR A 36 -10.21 3.54 7.11
N THR A 37 -11.39 4.13 6.89
CA THR A 37 -12.52 4.02 7.84
C THR A 37 -13.10 2.59 7.86
N MET A 38 -12.84 1.81 6.81
CA MET A 38 -13.15 0.37 6.73
C MET A 38 -12.15 -0.55 7.42
N ARG A 39 -11.16 -0.05 8.18
CA ARG A 39 -10.19 -0.91 8.90
C ARG A 39 -10.85 -1.97 9.79
N TYR A 40 -11.98 -1.63 10.42
CA TYR A 40 -12.77 -2.61 11.20
C TYR A 40 -13.30 -3.75 10.31
N ILE A 41 -13.80 -3.41 9.12
CA ILE A 41 -14.32 -4.38 8.13
C ILE A 41 -13.21 -5.31 7.65
N TYR A 42 -12.00 -4.79 7.42
CA TYR A 42 -10.87 -5.61 7.03
C TYR A 42 -10.47 -6.64 8.09
N ASN A 43 -10.63 -6.36 9.37
CA ASN A 43 -10.27 -7.30 10.43
C ASN A 43 -11.33 -8.41 10.63
N GLN A 44 -12.42 -8.40 9.86
CA GLN A 44 -13.40 -9.48 9.86
C GLN A 44 -12.92 -10.68 9.03
N GLN A 45 -13.48 -11.85 9.34
CA GLN A 45 -13.12 -13.12 8.71
C GLN A 45 -13.53 -13.20 7.23
N GLU A 46 -14.42 -12.31 6.76
CA GLU A 46 -14.91 -12.25 5.37
C GLU A 46 -13.85 -11.82 4.36
N TYR A 47 -12.79 -11.14 4.80
CA TYR A 47 -11.73 -10.63 3.92
C TYR A 47 -10.34 -11.10 4.38
N PRO A 48 -10.05 -12.41 4.36
CA PRO A 48 -8.76 -12.89 4.83
C PRO A 48 -7.61 -12.26 4.03
N LEU A 49 -6.54 -11.90 4.74
CA LEU A 49 -5.32 -11.37 4.14
C LEU A 49 -4.27 -12.47 4.22
N PHE A 50 -3.67 -12.85 3.11
CA PHE A 50 -2.66 -13.90 3.09
C PHE A 50 -1.31 -13.32 2.68
N GLY A 51 -0.33 -13.48 3.56
CA GLY A 51 1.06 -13.13 3.31
C GLY A 51 1.59 -11.94 4.08
N ASN A 52 2.86 -11.66 3.83
CA ASN A 52 3.66 -10.61 4.45
C ASN A 52 4.71 -10.19 3.44
N GLU A 53 4.72 -8.92 3.04
CA GLU A 53 5.54 -8.31 1.96
C GLU A 53 5.24 -8.87 0.57
N THR A 54 5.04 -10.17 0.48
CA THR A 54 4.45 -10.90 -0.64
C THR A 54 3.05 -11.35 -0.23
N TYR A 55 2.05 -10.87 -0.96
CA TYR A 55 0.64 -11.12 -0.69
C TYR A 55 0.03 -11.98 -1.79
N SER A 56 -0.96 -12.79 -1.42
CA SER A 56 -1.73 -13.60 -2.36
C SER A 56 -2.62 -12.73 -3.26
N GLY A 57 -2.77 -13.09 -4.53
CA GLY A 57 -3.59 -12.36 -5.52
C GLY A 57 -5.05 -12.16 -5.12
N ASN A 58 -5.58 -13.07 -4.30
CA ASN A 58 -6.93 -13.01 -3.72
C ASN A 58 -7.03 -12.14 -2.46
N SER A 59 -5.95 -11.54 -1.98
CA SER A 59 -5.98 -10.57 -0.88
C SER A 59 -6.35 -9.17 -1.38
N LEU A 60 -7.10 -8.42 -0.56
CA LEU A 60 -7.46 -7.04 -0.87
C LEU A 60 -6.23 -6.13 -0.89
N ILE A 61 -6.08 -5.34 -1.96
CA ILE A 61 -4.89 -4.51 -2.18
C ILE A 61 -4.72 -3.48 -1.06
N CYS A 62 -5.77 -2.73 -0.71
CA CYS A 62 -5.68 -1.68 0.31
C CYS A 62 -5.54 -2.24 1.73
N LYS A 63 -6.12 -3.41 2.03
CA LYS A 63 -5.89 -4.12 3.29
C LYS A 63 -4.42 -4.54 3.42
N ALA A 64 -3.86 -5.12 2.36
CA ALA A 64 -2.45 -5.48 2.30
C ALA A 64 -1.55 -4.25 2.41
N ALA A 65 -1.90 -3.13 1.76
CA ALA A 65 -1.12 -1.89 1.83
C ALA A 65 -1.12 -1.29 3.24
N LEU A 66 -2.23 -1.37 3.97
CA LEU A 66 -2.29 -1.00 5.39
C LEU A 66 -1.42 -1.94 6.25
N HIS A 67 -1.55 -3.26 6.04
CA HIS A 67 -0.73 -4.25 6.74
C HIS A 67 0.76 -4.02 6.49
N ASP A 68 1.17 -3.80 5.25
CA ASP A 68 2.55 -3.52 4.83
C ASP A 68 3.05 -2.15 5.30
N GLY A 69 2.13 -1.28 5.72
CA GLY A 69 2.44 0.09 6.12
C GLY A 69 2.85 0.95 4.92
N ARG A 70 2.29 0.70 3.73
CA ARG A 70 2.45 1.57 2.55
C ARG A 70 1.51 2.76 2.59
N ILE A 71 0.40 2.62 3.28
CA ILE A 71 -0.62 3.65 3.44
C ILE A 71 -0.93 3.84 4.93
N ALA A 72 -1.19 5.08 5.35
CA ALA A 72 -1.38 5.41 6.76
C ALA A 72 -2.87 5.74 7.02
N PRO A 73 -3.47 5.28 8.14
CA PRO A 73 -4.91 5.44 8.39
C PRO A 73 -5.41 6.89 8.58
N TRP A 74 -4.57 7.92 8.44
CA TRP A 74 -4.83 9.30 8.88
C TRP A 74 -4.52 10.36 7.83
N ASP A 75 -4.05 10.01 6.64
CA ASP A 75 -3.65 11.02 5.65
C ASP A 75 -4.84 11.68 4.94
N GLY A 76 -6.05 11.09 5.00
CA GLY A 76 -7.27 11.65 4.39
C GLY A 76 -7.20 11.78 2.87
N ILE A 77 -6.10 11.30 2.27
CA ILE A 77 -5.75 11.46 0.86
C ILE A 77 -5.71 10.07 0.23
N ASN A 78 -6.02 10.01 -1.07
CA ASN A 78 -5.89 8.78 -1.83
C ASN A 78 -4.41 8.40 -1.99
N SER A 79 -4.08 7.17 -1.66
CA SER A 79 -2.72 6.65 -1.76
C SER A 79 -2.50 5.92 -3.07
N THR A 80 -1.47 6.31 -3.82
CA THR A 80 -1.06 5.61 -5.05
C THR A 80 -0.01 4.56 -4.72
N LEU A 81 -0.25 3.34 -5.18
CA LEU A 81 0.56 2.16 -4.96
C LEU A 81 1.13 1.68 -6.29
N LEU A 82 2.43 1.38 -6.30
CA LEU A 82 3.06 0.60 -7.35
C LEU A 82 3.13 -0.85 -6.92
N ILE A 83 2.53 -1.72 -7.72
CA ILE A 83 2.38 -3.14 -7.44
C ILE A 83 3.08 -3.90 -8.56
N ARG A 84 3.86 -4.91 -8.19
CA ARG A 84 4.38 -5.91 -9.11
C ARG A 84 3.71 -7.24 -8.81
N ASN A 85 3.30 -7.97 -9.84
CA ASN A 85 2.88 -9.36 -9.68
C ASN A 85 3.91 -10.33 -10.23
N SER A 86 3.81 -11.55 -9.73
CA SER A 86 4.54 -12.70 -10.24
C SER A 86 3.62 -13.90 -10.29
N SER A 87 3.78 -14.73 -11.32
CA SER A 87 3.13 -16.04 -11.41
C SER A 87 3.90 -17.00 -10.50
N TYR A 88 3.61 -16.95 -9.21
CA TYR A 88 4.21 -17.86 -8.24
C TYR A 88 3.10 -18.73 -7.67
N GLN A 89 3.03 -19.96 -8.17
CA GLN A 89 2.06 -20.94 -7.71
C GLN A 89 2.62 -21.64 -6.47
N SER A 90 1.89 -21.50 -5.36
CA SER A 90 2.19 -22.02 -4.03
C SER A 90 3.21 -21.23 -3.22
N SER A 91 2.69 -20.44 -2.28
CA SER A 91 3.47 -19.83 -1.20
C SER A 91 2.78 -20.17 0.12
N ILE A 92 3.50 -20.83 1.01
CA ILE A 92 3.07 -20.99 2.40
C ILE A 92 3.08 -19.59 3.02
N PHE A 93 1.91 -19.06 3.31
CA PHE A 93 1.79 -17.76 3.95
C PHE A 93 1.81 -17.93 5.46
N GLN A 94 2.70 -17.19 6.11
CA GLN A 94 2.73 -17.10 7.56
C GLN A 94 1.77 -16.00 8.03
N SER A 95 1.21 -16.19 9.23
CA SER A 95 0.39 -15.18 9.89
C SER A 95 1.28 -14.15 10.57
N THR A 96 1.00 -12.87 10.33
CA THR A 96 1.72 -11.74 10.93
C THR A 96 0.73 -10.64 11.32
N LEU A 97 0.95 -10.01 12.47
CA LEU A 97 0.23 -8.81 12.87
C LEU A 97 1.09 -7.59 12.57
N ARG A 98 0.72 -6.80 11.57
CA ARG A 98 1.39 -5.54 11.23
C ARG A 98 0.37 -4.44 11.09
N ASN A 99 0.70 -3.26 11.63
CA ASN A 99 -0.19 -2.08 11.58
C ASN A 99 -1.62 -2.40 12.06
N GLY A 100 -1.77 -3.27 13.06
CA GLY A 100 -3.04 -3.74 13.63
C GLY A 100 -3.99 -4.43 12.63
N ILE A 101 -3.44 -5.00 11.56
CA ILE A 101 -4.12 -5.94 10.67
C ILE A 101 -3.42 -7.29 10.80
N LEU A 102 -4.21 -8.34 10.99
CA LEU A 102 -3.70 -9.71 11.07
C LEU A 102 -3.78 -10.34 9.68
N SER A 103 -2.66 -10.86 9.18
CA SER A 103 -2.67 -11.80 8.05
C SER A 103 -2.90 -13.23 8.56
N SER A 104 -3.54 -14.06 7.75
CA SER A 104 -3.86 -15.44 8.03
C SER A 104 -2.78 -16.37 7.51
N LYS A 105 -2.56 -17.47 8.25
CA LYS A 105 -1.77 -18.59 7.75
C LYS A 105 -2.55 -19.30 6.66
N SER A 106 -1.91 -19.67 5.55
CA SER A 106 -2.54 -20.46 4.49
C SER A 106 -1.56 -21.45 3.88
N PHE A 107 -2.09 -22.64 3.58
CA PHE A 107 -1.43 -23.74 2.89
C PHE A 107 -2.14 -23.95 1.55
N GLY A 108 -2.07 -22.96 0.65
CA GLY A 108 -2.95 -22.95 -0.52
C GLY A 108 -2.45 -22.10 -1.68
N TYR A 109 -2.68 -22.64 -2.88
CA TYR A 109 -2.31 -22.10 -4.18
C TYR A 109 -2.98 -20.75 -4.43
N SER A 110 -2.17 -19.71 -4.63
CA SER A 110 -2.58 -18.53 -5.35
C SER A 110 -2.07 -18.63 -6.78
N TYR A 111 -2.87 -18.24 -7.77
CA TYR A 111 -2.40 -18.16 -9.16
C TYR A 111 -1.39 -17.03 -9.34
N PHE A 112 -1.56 -15.95 -8.58
CA PHE A 112 -0.69 -14.79 -8.58
C PHE A 112 -0.30 -14.41 -7.16
N ILE A 113 0.92 -13.93 -7.02
CA ILE A 113 1.32 -13.17 -5.84
C ILE A 113 1.61 -11.74 -6.28
N TYR A 114 1.50 -10.80 -5.35
CA TYR A 114 1.90 -9.43 -5.57
C TYR A 114 2.72 -8.86 -4.42
N GLN A 115 3.54 -7.88 -4.76
CA GLN A 115 4.39 -7.13 -3.86
C GLN A 115 4.25 -5.64 -4.14
N PHE A 116 4.36 -4.84 -3.09
CA PHE A 116 4.47 -3.39 -3.24
C PHE A 116 5.90 -3.01 -3.58
N LEU A 117 6.08 -2.19 -4.61
CA LEU A 117 7.38 -1.62 -4.93
C LEU A 117 7.69 -0.47 -3.97
N ASN A 118 8.98 -0.23 -3.72
CA ASN A 118 9.44 0.73 -2.70
C ASN A 118 9.02 2.20 -2.93
N HIS A 119 8.54 2.53 -4.12
CA HIS A 119 8.04 3.86 -4.43
C HIS A 119 6.62 4.04 -3.88
N ARG A 120 6.51 4.63 -2.68
CA ARG A 120 5.29 5.37 -2.33
C ARG A 120 5.21 6.58 -3.27
N ILE A 121 4.29 6.56 -4.22
CA ILE A 121 3.93 7.75 -4.98
C ILE A 121 2.79 8.42 -4.20
N ASN A 122 3.10 9.07 -3.07
CA ASN A 122 2.35 10.21 -2.52
C ASN A 122 2.88 10.58 -1.13
N GLY A 123 3.17 11.88 -0.97
CA GLY A 123 3.47 12.56 0.29
C GLY A 123 4.92 12.47 0.72
N PHE A 124 5.69 13.55 0.48
CA PHE A 124 7.00 13.79 1.10
C PHE A 124 7.04 13.24 2.53
N ASN A 125 7.95 12.32 2.81
CA ASN A 125 8.17 11.81 4.17
C ASN A 125 8.28 13.00 5.13
N LYS A 126 7.61 12.94 6.28
CA LYS A 126 7.65 14.00 7.31
C LYS A 126 9.10 14.36 7.70
N LEU A 127 10.01 13.39 7.64
CA LEU A 127 11.46 13.58 7.75
C LEU A 127 12.04 14.49 6.66
N ASN A 128 11.64 14.33 5.39
CA ASN A 128 12.10 15.18 4.28
C ASN A 128 11.62 16.62 4.45
N ILE A 129 10.39 16.83 4.95
CA ILE A 129 9.88 18.18 5.23
C ILE A 129 10.69 18.84 6.37
N ILE A 130 10.97 18.11 7.45
CA ILE A 130 11.79 18.63 8.57
C ILE A 130 13.20 18.98 8.08
N ILE A 131 13.82 18.13 7.26
CA ILE A 131 15.15 18.38 6.69
C ILE A 131 15.12 19.62 5.79
N ILE A 132 14.11 19.78 4.94
CA ILE A 132 13.94 20.96 4.08
C ILE A 132 13.77 22.23 4.93
N ILE A 133 12.95 22.19 5.98
CA ILE A 133 12.75 23.32 6.90
C ILE A 133 14.06 23.68 7.60
N ILE A 134 14.83 22.70 8.08
CA ILE A 134 16.15 22.92 8.69
C ILE A 134 17.12 23.56 7.70
N ILE A 135 17.17 23.08 6.46
CA ILE A 135 18.04 23.67 5.43
C ILE A 135 17.68 25.13 5.15
N ILE A 136 16.38 25.44 5.04
CA ILE A 136 15.89 26.81 4.85
C ILE A 136 16.25 27.70 6.05
N ILE A 137 16.07 27.21 7.28
CA ILE A 137 16.40 27.99 8.50
C ILE A 137 17.90 28.30 8.56
N ILE A 138 18.76 27.34 8.24
CA ILE A 138 20.22 27.54 8.18
C ILE A 138 20.59 28.58 7.12
N PHE A 139 19.95 28.54 5.96
CA PHE A 139 20.20 29.48 4.86
C PHE A 139 19.77 30.90 5.22
N LEU A 140 18.61 31.06 5.87
CA LEU A 140 18.14 32.34 6.38
C LEU A 140 19.08 32.88 7.46
N PHE A 141 19.50 32.05 8.42
CA PHE A 141 20.44 32.46 9.47
C PHE A 141 21.79 32.91 8.92
N ARG A 142 22.30 32.23 7.88
CA ARG A 142 23.53 32.63 7.19
C ARG A 142 23.40 33.98 6.49
N LYS A 143 22.22 34.29 5.93
CA LYS A 143 21.94 35.57 5.27
C LYS A 143 21.82 36.75 6.25
N PHE A 144 21.46 36.51 7.51
CA PHE A 144 21.38 37.56 8.54
C PHE A 144 22.73 37.88 9.22
N ASN A 145 23.74 36.99 9.09
CA ASN A 145 25.06 37.15 9.70
C ASN A 145 26.14 37.68 8.73
N THR A 146 25.73 38.25 7.59
CA THR A 146 26.57 38.94 6.59
C THR A 146 25.99 40.31 6.31
#